data_AF-A0A966V8T5-F1
#
_entry.id   AF-A0A966V8T5-F1
#
_cell.length_a   1.000
_cell.length_b   1.000
_cell.length_c   1.000
_cell.angle_alpha   90.00
_cell.angle_beta   90.00
_cell.angle_gamma   90.00
#
_symmetry.space_group_name_H-M   'P 1'
#
loop_
_entity.id
_entity.type
_entity.pdbx_description
1 polymer ?
#
loop_
_entity_poly.entity_id
_entity_poly.type
_entity_poly.pdbx_seq_one_letter_code
_entity_poly.pdbx_strand_id
1 'polypeptide(L)'
;MREYCSKTVSVRKFRGPAMMVVFCAVFVMLSSRADARGFTTRYESMRASLTLPAHAHEIQVAPALEQIERRVQAAESDSRVEPLYLAVPVDDDERAAMALKLAKPKKYRALMAALDAELAKSTARPVDPHVDPHEEAEVTTGSGDRVAQAGQEPQGAHGNQNNMVNPVAADDLNKTRKIRVHPDLFRLMSAAAVTTRMQRTHVRVSIDSARLLDKPDARGELLAQLAPFMEADELRKVAGKLRIAQQLDVDADLLPAGPRRAVKSFEIFRGPNCFMTALAFQYPKMVRSQLVNIKTERDHHEVMINNDELWRVLQSSFYEVDPARSPLKFGDMIVFFQLPANLKSPTDADISYRWVKHATTYLFNDFAYSKGSKSPNSPYLVGTLRSEWRAWEKHVASGGGNLGVKVFRKPLKSATSRPPKALDDWLY
;
A
#
# COMPACT_ATOMS: atom_id res chain seq x y z
N MET A 1 -44.99 38.98 10.33
CA MET A 1 -43.56 38.76 9.98
C MET A 1 -43.25 37.29 10.26
N ARG A 2 -42.92 36.39 9.33
CA ARG A 2 -42.69 36.44 7.88
C ARG A 2 -43.32 35.18 7.27
N GLU A 3 -44.00 35.36 6.15
CA GLU A 3 -44.46 34.32 5.23
C GLU A 3 -43.27 33.52 4.68
N TYR A 4 -43.45 32.21 4.51
CA TYR A 4 -42.65 31.43 3.57
C TYR A 4 -43.58 30.76 2.55
N CYS A 5 -43.49 31.26 1.32
CA CYS A 5 -44.13 30.74 0.12
C CYS A 5 -43.90 29.23 -0.04
N SER A 6 -44.98 28.45 -0.03
CA SER A 6 -45.00 27.15 -0.72
C SER A 6 -45.25 27.40 -2.21
N LYS A 7 -44.19 27.39 -3.03
CA LYS A 7 -44.36 27.24 -4.49
C LYS A 7 -44.46 25.76 -4.82
N THR A 8 -45.69 25.27 -4.90
CA THR A 8 -46.04 24.02 -5.56
C THR A 8 -45.70 24.14 -7.05
N VAL A 9 -44.63 23.49 -7.48
CA VAL A 9 -44.33 23.32 -8.91
C VAL A 9 -45.31 22.28 -9.46
N SER A 10 -46.28 22.75 -10.23
CA SER A 10 -47.19 21.91 -11.01
C SER A 10 -46.39 21.23 -12.13
N VAL A 11 -46.08 19.95 -11.95
CA VAL A 11 -45.48 19.11 -13.00
C VAL A 11 -46.61 18.75 -13.97
N ARG A 12 -46.71 19.51 -15.07
CA ARG A 12 -47.56 19.12 -16.21
C ARG A 12 -47.05 17.79 -16.78
N LYS A 13 -47.94 16.80 -16.85
CA LYS A 13 -47.72 15.53 -17.57
C LYS A 13 -47.50 15.83 -19.06
N PHE A 14 -46.24 15.92 -19.47
CA PHE A 14 -45.87 15.90 -20.88
C PHE A 14 -45.87 14.45 -21.37
N ARG A 15 -46.89 14.09 -22.17
CA ARG A 15 -46.95 12.83 -22.91
C ARG A 15 -46.34 13.06 -24.30
N GLY A 16 -45.10 12.64 -24.49
CA GLY A 16 -44.45 12.63 -25.80
C GLY A 16 -43.13 11.84 -25.78
N PRO A 17 -42.91 10.88 -26.71
CA PRO A 17 -41.72 10.03 -26.73
C PRO A 17 -40.41 10.76 -27.10
N ALA A 18 -40.48 12.04 -27.51
CA ALA A 18 -39.31 12.80 -27.97
C ALA A 18 -38.41 13.33 -26.84
N MET A 19 -38.90 13.46 -25.59
CA MET A 19 -38.11 14.06 -24.50
C MET A 19 -37.22 13.05 -23.75
N MET A 20 -37.49 11.75 -23.91
CA MET A 20 -36.71 10.69 -23.26
C MET A 20 -35.33 10.50 -23.92
N VAL A 21 -35.23 10.79 -25.22
CA VAL A 21 -33.95 10.74 -25.97
C VAL A 21 -33.02 11.90 -25.54
N VAL A 22 -33.56 13.07 -25.24
CA VAL A 22 -32.76 14.24 -24.81
C VAL A 22 -32.24 14.07 -23.38
N PHE A 23 -33.03 13.48 -22.47
CA PHE A 23 -32.55 13.18 -21.11
C PHE A 23 -31.51 12.05 -21.09
N CYS A 24 -31.63 11.03 -21.95
CA CYS A 24 -30.57 10.01 -22.11
C CYS A 24 -29.30 10.60 -22.73
N ALA A 25 -29.40 11.47 -23.73
CA ALA A 25 -28.24 12.09 -24.36
C ALA A 25 -27.51 13.07 -23.42
N VAL A 26 -28.24 13.83 -22.58
CA VAL A 26 -27.64 14.75 -21.61
C VAL A 26 -27.01 13.99 -20.43
N PHE A 27 -27.59 12.86 -19.98
CA PHE A 27 -26.97 12.03 -18.93
C PHE A 27 -25.74 11.27 -19.43
N VAL A 28 -25.73 10.82 -20.69
CA VAL A 28 -24.56 10.19 -21.33
C VAL A 28 -23.47 11.22 -21.66
N MET A 29 -23.81 12.46 -22.06
CA MET A 29 -22.83 13.53 -22.29
C MET A 29 -22.27 14.18 -21.02
N LEU A 30 -23.02 14.20 -19.90
CA LEU A 30 -22.49 14.63 -18.60
C LEU A 30 -21.68 13.53 -17.90
N SER A 31 -21.80 12.29 -18.33
CA SER A 31 -20.98 11.16 -17.84
C SER A 31 -19.69 10.97 -18.65
N SER A 32 -19.58 11.52 -19.87
CA SER A 32 -18.43 11.32 -20.76
C SER A 32 -17.33 12.39 -20.65
N ARG A 33 -17.50 13.36 -19.76
CA ARG A 33 -16.41 14.24 -19.28
C ARG A 33 -16.47 14.32 -17.76
N ALA A 34 -16.37 13.18 -17.09
CA ALA A 34 -15.66 13.20 -15.82
C ALA A 34 -14.30 13.81 -16.15
N ASP A 35 -14.09 15.09 -15.80
CA ASP A 35 -12.80 15.78 -15.91
C ASP A 35 -11.73 14.73 -15.63
N ALA A 36 -10.87 14.45 -16.60
CA ALA A 36 -9.74 13.56 -16.39
C ALA A 36 -8.91 14.23 -15.29
N ARG A 37 -9.20 13.85 -14.04
CA ARG A 37 -8.53 14.39 -12.88
C ARG A 37 -7.10 13.91 -13.03
N GLY A 38 -6.21 14.87 -13.27
CA GLY A 38 -4.80 14.55 -13.46
C GLY A 38 -4.24 13.87 -12.23
N PHE A 39 -3.07 13.24 -12.39
CA PHE A 39 -2.37 12.66 -11.26
C PHE A 39 -1.99 13.74 -10.24
N THR A 40 -2.14 13.39 -8.96
CA THR A 40 -1.52 14.16 -7.87
C THR A 40 -0.02 13.85 -7.85
N THR A 41 0.80 14.87 -8.07
CA THR A 41 2.27 14.74 -8.11
C THR A 41 2.97 15.40 -6.91
N ARG A 42 2.19 15.99 -6.00
CA ARG A 42 2.70 16.67 -4.80
C ARG A 42 1.98 16.14 -3.56
N TYR A 43 2.76 15.80 -2.55
CA TYR A 43 2.21 15.27 -1.30
C TYR A 43 1.35 16.31 -0.57
N GLU A 44 1.65 17.61 -0.68
CA GLU A 44 0.93 18.71 0.01
C GLU A 44 -0.55 18.82 -0.42
N SER A 45 -0.91 18.24 -1.56
CA SER A 45 -2.29 18.14 -2.01
C SER A 45 -3.11 17.12 -1.21
N MET A 46 -2.47 16.21 -0.47
CA MET A 46 -3.11 15.18 0.35
C MET A 46 -3.57 15.75 1.70
N ARG A 47 -4.77 16.33 1.75
CA ARG A 47 -5.34 16.92 2.98
C ARG A 47 -6.17 15.90 3.74
N ALA A 48 -5.92 15.75 5.04
CA ALA A 48 -6.75 14.93 5.93
C ALA A 48 -8.14 15.56 6.13
N SER A 49 -9.20 14.75 6.11
CA SER A 49 -10.55 15.20 6.50
C SER A 49 -10.74 15.20 8.01
N LEU A 50 -9.97 14.37 8.72
CA LEU A 50 -10.10 14.13 10.14
C LEU A 50 -8.72 14.19 10.80
N THR A 51 -8.59 15.11 11.76
CA THR A 51 -7.38 15.26 12.58
C THR A 51 -7.67 14.81 14.01
N LEU A 52 -7.10 13.68 14.41
CA LEU A 52 -7.29 13.04 15.71
C LEU A 52 -6.06 13.24 16.60
N PRO A 53 -6.25 13.39 17.93
CA PRO A 53 -5.15 13.48 18.89
C PRO A 53 -4.51 12.08 19.06
N ALA A 54 -3.56 11.76 18.19
CA ALA A 54 -2.95 10.44 18.14
C ALA A 54 -1.52 10.45 18.69
N HIS A 55 -1.19 9.40 19.42
CA HIS A 55 0.17 9.06 19.85
C HIS A 55 0.69 7.90 19.00
N ALA A 56 1.84 8.10 18.38
CA ALA A 56 2.52 7.12 17.56
C ALA A 56 3.86 6.74 18.18
N HIS A 57 4.19 5.45 18.16
CA HIS A 57 5.51 4.96 18.51
C HIS A 57 5.92 3.86 17.52
N GLU A 58 7.18 3.92 17.11
CA GLU A 58 7.75 2.91 16.23
C GLU A 58 8.14 1.67 17.02
N ILE A 59 7.78 0.50 16.50
CA ILE A 59 8.20 -0.80 17.00
C ILE A 59 8.79 -1.62 15.85
N GLN A 60 9.69 -2.54 16.17
CA GLN A 60 10.22 -3.49 15.19
C GLN A 60 9.39 -4.77 15.24
N VAL A 61 8.88 -5.19 14.08
CA VAL A 61 8.18 -6.47 13.91
C VAL A 61 9.03 -7.39 13.05
N ALA A 62 9.03 -8.68 13.37
CA ALA A 62 9.83 -9.68 12.69
C ALA A 62 9.01 -10.95 12.47
N PRO A 63 9.29 -11.73 11.41
CA PRO A 63 8.65 -13.03 11.22
C PRO A 63 9.06 -13.96 12.37
N ALA A 64 8.15 -14.84 12.78
CA ALA A 64 8.49 -15.87 13.76
C ALA A 64 9.53 -16.82 13.15
N LEU A 65 10.44 -17.32 13.98
CA LEU A 65 11.50 -18.24 13.54
C LEU A 65 10.95 -19.44 12.77
N GLU A 66 9.90 -20.07 13.31
CA GLU A 66 9.23 -21.21 12.71
C GLU A 66 8.69 -20.90 11.29
N GLN A 67 8.27 -19.66 11.04
CA GLN A 67 7.81 -19.24 9.72
C GLN A 67 8.96 -19.17 8.72
N ILE A 68 10.13 -18.67 9.13
CA ILE A 68 11.33 -18.64 8.28
C ILE A 68 11.78 -20.05 7.95
N GLU A 69 11.87 -20.93 8.96
CA GLU A 69 12.28 -22.32 8.78
C GLU A 69 11.36 -23.07 7.84
N ARG A 70 10.04 -22.96 8.07
CA ARG A 70 9.03 -23.55 7.20
C ARG A 70 9.13 -23.02 5.77
N ARG A 71 9.38 -21.72 5.59
CA ARG A 71 9.53 -21.10 4.27
C ARG A 71 10.74 -21.65 3.52
N VAL A 72 11.90 -21.71 4.19
CA VAL A 72 13.15 -22.22 3.58
C VAL A 72 12.98 -23.67 3.14
N GLN A 73 12.30 -24.50 3.93
CA GLN A 73 12.04 -25.90 3.59
C GLN A 73 10.99 -26.04 2.48
N ALA A 74 9.85 -25.36 2.60
CA ALA A 74 8.73 -25.54 1.69
C ALA A 74 8.97 -24.94 0.30
N ALA A 75 9.80 -23.90 0.17
CA ALA A 75 10.10 -23.26 -1.12
C ALA A 75 10.81 -24.18 -2.14
N GLU A 76 11.37 -25.32 -1.70
CA GLU A 76 11.97 -26.32 -2.60
C GLU A 76 10.91 -27.20 -3.27
N SER A 77 9.80 -27.49 -2.58
CA SER A 77 8.78 -28.43 -3.02
C SER A 77 7.44 -27.78 -3.41
N ASP A 78 7.17 -26.57 -2.92
CA ASP A 78 5.91 -25.85 -3.15
C ASP A 78 6.19 -24.51 -3.83
N SER A 79 5.85 -24.42 -5.13
CA SER A 79 6.03 -23.22 -5.94
C SER A 79 5.23 -22.01 -5.46
N ARG A 80 4.21 -22.22 -4.59
CA ARG A 80 3.42 -21.16 -3.98
C ARG A 80 4.17 -20.44 -2.85
N VAL A 81 5.17 -21.09 -2.26
CA VAL A 81 6.00 -20.51 -1.21
C VAL A 81 7.13 -19.72 -1.86
N GLU A 82 7.18 -18.40 -1.66
CA GLU A 82 8.28 -17.61 -2.19
C GLU A 82 9.58 -18.02 -1.49
N PRO A 83 10.69 -18.26 -2.22
CA PRO A 83 11.96 -18.50 -1.58
C PRO A 83 12.38 -17.32 -0.70
N LEU A 84 13.13 -17.59 0.37
CA LEU A 84 13.80 -16.54 1.12
C LEU A 84 15.01 -16.06 0.31
N TYR A 85 15.17 -14.75 0.17
CA TYR A 85 16.32 -14.15 -0.51
C TYR A 85 17.09 -13.24 0.45
N LEU A 86 18.41 -13.21 0.30
CA LEU A 86 19.31 -12.26 0.97
C LEU A 86 19.95 -11.38 -0.10
N ALA A 87 19.94 -10.06 0.11
CA ALA A 87 20.81 -9.16 -0.64
C ALA A 87 22.22 -9.26 -0.07
N VAL A 88 23.13 -9.85 -0.83
CA VAL A 88 24.51 -10.13 -0.42
C VAL A 88 25.44 -9.15 -1.14
N PRO A 89 26.29 -8.39 -0.42
CA PRO A 89 27.25 -7.48 -1.02
C PRO A 89 28.21 -8.20 -1.98
N VAL A 90 28.48 -7.56 -3.12
CA VAL A 90 29.49 -8.01 -4.08
C VAL A 90 30.89 -7.70 -3.54
N ASP A 91 31.03 -6.63 -2.77
CA ASP A 91 32.27 -6.30 -2.06
C ASP A 91 32.61 -7.36 -0.99
N ASP A 92 33.87 -7.79 -0.97
CA ASP A 92 34.34 -8.88 -0.12
C ASP A 92 34.32 -8.52 1.37
N ASP A 93 34.68 -7.28 1.71
CA ASP A 93 34.74 -6.81 3.11
C ASP A 93 33.33 -6.63 3.68
N GLU A 94 32.42 -6.03 2.91
CA GLU A 94 31.00 -5.92 3.30
C GLU A 94 30.33 -7.29 3.42
N ARG A 95 30.66 -8.23 2.53
CA ARG A 95 30.16 -9.61 2.59
C ARG A 95 30.72 -10.36 3.80
N ALA A 96 32.01 -10.20 4.10
CA ALA A 96 32.63 -10.74 5.31
C ALA A 96 31.95 -10.21 6.58
N ALA A 97 31.69 -8.90 6.65
CA ALA A 97 30.98 -8.29 7.77
C ALA A 97 29.53 -8.81 7.89
N MET A 98 28.85 -9.03 6.76
CA MET A 98 27.53 -9.65 6.74
C MET A 98 27.56 -11.09 7.26
N ALA A 99 28.47 -11.92 6.75
CA ALA A 99 28.58 -13.33 7.15
C ALA A 99 28.95 -13.48 8.62
N LEU A 100 29.77 -12.58 9.17
CA LEU A 100 30.11 -12.59 10.59
C LEU A 100 28.87 -12.37 11.48
N LYS A 101 27.97 -11.47 11.07
CA LYS A 101 26.70 -11.21 11.77
C LYS A 101 25.69 -12.35 11.62
N LEU A 102 25.70 -13.02 10.47
CA LEU A 102 24.72 -14.04 10.11
C LEU A 102 25.13 -15.46 10.49
N ALA A 103 26.41 -15.77 10.67
CA ALA A 103 26.86 -17.14 10.88
C ALA A 103 26.48 -17.68 12.28
N LYS A 104 26.19 -18.98 12.34
CA LYS A 104 26.21 -19.72 13.62
C LYS A 104 27.64 -19.74 14.19
N PRO A 105 27.80 -19.97 15.52
CA PRO A 105 29.12 -20.15 16.11
C PRO A 105 29.96 -21.18 15.34
N LYS A 106 31.21 -20.82 15.02
CA LYS A 106 32.17 -21.66 14.27
C LYS A 106 31.76 -22.00 12.82
N LYS A 107 30.72 -21.36 12.25
CA LYS A 107 30.29 -21.57 10.86
C LYS A 107 30.64 -20.43 9.90
N TYR A 108 31.32 -19.38 10.38
CA TYR A 108 31.67 -18.20 9.57
C TYR A 108 32.36 -18.53 8.23
N ARG A 109 33.47 -19.28 8.26
CA ARG A 109 34.20 -19.63 7.03
C ARG A 109 33.37 -20.46 6.05
N ALA A 110 32.57 -21.39 6.58
CA ALA A 110 31.67 -22.19 5.76
C ALA A 110 30.56 -21.34 5.14
N LEU A 111 30.00 -20.39 5.89
CA LEU A 111 29.00 -19.45 5.37
C LEU A 111 29.61 -18.56 4.28
N MET A 112 30.80 -17.99 4.49
CA MET A 112 31.50 -17.20 3.48
C MET A 112 31.68 -17.97 2.18
N ALA A 113 32.26 -19.18 2.24
CA ALA A 113 32.46 -20.01 1.06
C ALA A 113 31.15 -20.37 0.35
N ALA A 114 30.07 -20.63 1.11
CA ALA A 114 28.75 -20.89 0.54
C ALA A 114 28.16 -19.66 -0.14
N LEU A 115 28.33 -18.46 0.44
CA LEU A 115 27.90 -17.19 -0.18
C LEU A 115 28.68 -16.90 -1.45
N ASP A 116 30.00 -17.11 -1.46
CA ASP A 116 30.83 -16.92 -2.66
C ASP A 116 30.41 -17.86 -3.80
N ALA A 117 30.12 -19.13 -3.46
CA ALA A 117 29.64 -20.11 -4.42
C ALA A 117 28.27 -19.72 -5.01
N GLU A 118 27.33 -19.26 -4.18
CA GLU A 118 26.03 -18.79 -4.66
C GLU A 118 26.14 -17.49 -5.47
N LEU A 119 27.04 -16.58 -5.08
CA LEU A 119 27.30 -15.35 -5.82
C LEU A 119 27.85 -15.66 -7.22
N ALA A 120 28.80 -16.60 -7.32
CA ALA A 120 29.36 -17.08 -8.59
C ALA A 120 28.29 -17.75 -9.49
N LYS A 121 27.34 -18.50 -8.89
CA LYS A 121 26.20 -19.04 -9.65
C LYS A 121 25.27 -17.94 -10.16
N SER A 122 25.06 -16.88 -9.37
CA SER A 122 24.18 -15.77 -9.74
C SER A 122 24.74 -14.95 -10.90
N THR A 123 26.06 -14.80 -11.00
CA THR A 123 26.74 -14.10 -12.11
C THR A 123 26.80 -14.95 -13.38
N ALA A 124 26.80 -16.28 -13.26
CA ALA A 124 26.83 -17.19 -14.41
C ALA A 124 25.47 -17.40 -15.09
N ARG A 125 24.35 -17.06 -14.44
CA ARG A 125 23.02 -17.18 -15.05
C ARG A 125 22.81 -16.01 -16.03
N PRO A 126 22.48 -16.27 -17.31
CA PRO A 126 22.03 -15.22 -18.20
C PRO A 126 20.81 -14.54 -17.57
N VAL A 127 20.80 -13.21 -17.56
CA VAL A 127 19.67 -12.41 -17.06
C VAL A 127 18.43 -12.86 -17.83
N ASP A 128 17.46 -13.44 -17.13
CA ASP A 128 16.18 -13.80 -17.72
C ASP A 128 15.48 -12.50 -18.15
N PRO A 129 15.27 -12.26 -19.47
CA PRO A 129 14.72 -11.00 -19.96
C PRO A 129 13.26 -10.76 -19.52
N HIS A 130 12.62 -11.71 -18.83
CA HIS A 130 11.24 -11.63 -18.37
C HIS A 130 11.08 -11.32 -16.87
N VAL A 131 12.16 -11.22 -16.09
CA VAL A 131 12.06 -10.83 -14.67
C VAL A 131 11.99 -9.31 -14.57
N ASP A 132 10.91 -8.79 -13.99
CA ASP A 132 10.71 -7.35 -13.78
C ASP A 132 11.83 -6.81 -12.86
N PRO A 133 12.76 -5.97 -13.37
CA PRO A 133 13.90 -5.48 -12.59
C PRO A 133 13.48 -4.63 -11.38
N HIS A 134 12.21 -4.20 -11.32
CA HIS A 134 11.68 -3.43 -10.21
C HIS A 134 11.41 -4.27 -8.94
N GLU A 135 11.18 -5.57 -9.06
CA GLU A 135 11.05 -6.46 -7.89
C GLU A 135 12.42 -6.63 -7.17
N GLU A 136 13.54 -6.30 -7.85
CA GLU A 136 14.90 -6.39 -7.32
C GLU A 136 15.24 -5.33 -6.26
N ALA A 137 14.65 -4.13 -6.33
CA ALA A 137 15.04 -2.98 -5.51
C ALA A 137 14.47 -2.94 -4.07
N GLU A 138 13.47 -3.77 -3.74
CA GLU A 138 12.78 -3.71 -2.44
C GLU A 138 13.57 -4.29 -1.26
N VAL A 139 14.66 -5.03 -1.52
CA VAL A 139 15.45 -5.69 -0.47
C VAL A 139 16.58 -4.78 0.05
N THR A 140 16.98 -3.77 -0.71
CA THR A 140 18.16 -2.93 -0.43
C THR A 140 17.88 -1.69 0.41
N THR A 141 16.62 -1.26 0.60
CA THR A 141 16.27 -0.10 1.43
C THR A 141 15.93 -0.50 2.87
N GLY A 142 16.89 -1.14 3.56
CA GLY A 142 16.84 -1.33 5.00
C GLY A 142 17.09 -0.02 5.75
N SER A 143 16.06 0.46 6.45
CA SER A 143 16.06 1.46 7.54
C SER A 143 17.46 1.84 8.07
N GLY A 144 17.90 3.03 7.69
CA GLY A 144 19.11 3.68 8.16
C GLY A 144 18.87 5.15 8.47
N ASP A 145 17.77 5.49 9.15
CA ASP A 145 17.53 6.84 9.66
C ASP A 145 17.40 6.80 11.19
N ARG A 146 18.47 7.22 11.87
CA ARG A 146 18.43 7.58 13.29
C ARG A 146 17.73 8.93 13.42
N VAL A 147 16.55 8.96 14.04
CA VAL A 147 15.88 10.22 14.42
C VAL A 147 16.61 10.83 15.62
N ALA A 148 17.25 11.97 15.39
CA ALA A 148 17.75 12.85 16.44
C ALA A 148 16.58 13.46 17.22
N GLN A 149 16.72 13.52 18.55
CA GLN A 149 15.76 14.15 19.45
C GLN A 149 15.69 15.67 19.20
N ALA A 150 14.46 16.19 19.20
CA ALA A 150 14.16 17.62 19.07
C ALA A 150 14.45 18.37 20.39
N GLY A 151 15.19 19.47 20.29
CA GLY A 151 15.36 20.46 21.35
C GLY A 151 15.74 21.82 20.76
N GLN A 152 14.81 22.78 20.91
CA GLN A 152 14.97 24.24 20.84
C GLN A 152 15.17 24.93 19.47
N GLU A 153 14.21 25.81 19.16
CA GLU A 153 14.29 26.99 18.30
C GLU A 153 14.47 28.26 19.18
N PRO A 154 14.73 29.47 18.62
CA PRO A 154 15.23 29.83 17.29
C PRO A 154 16.34 30.91 17.33
N GLN A 155 17.04 31.13 16.19
CA GLN A 155 17.32 32.44 15.57
C GLN A 155 18.41 32.31 14.48
N GLY A 156 18.24 33.03 13.36
CA GLY A 156 19.35 33.36 12.45
C GLY A 156 19.06 33.11 10.97
N ALA A 157 18.81 34.19 10.24
CA ALA A 157 18.75 34.24 8.78
C ALA A 157 20.11 33.95 8.13
N HIS A 158 20.13 33.26 6.98
CA HIS A 158 20.82 33.64 5.73
C HIS A 158 20.94 32.45 4.74
N GLY A 159 20.65 32.73 3.46
CA GLY A 159 21.33 32.17 2.27
C GLY A 159 21.03 30.71 1.90
N ASN A 160 19.99 30.46 1.11
CA ASN A 160 19.78 29.13 0.51
C ASN A 160 20.35 29.10 -0.93
N GLN A 161 21.55 28.54 -1.07
CA GLN A 161 22.09 28.10 -2.36
C GLN A 161 21.45 26.76 -2.75
N ASN A 162 21.11 26.65 -4.03
CA ASN A 162 20.56 25.46 -4.67
C ASN A 162 21.41 24.20 -4.40
N ASN A 163 20.93 23.34 -3.51
CA ASN A 163 21.42 21.97 -3.41
C ASN A 163 20.76 21.15 -4.52
N MET A 164 21.49 20.95 -5.63
CA MET A 164 21.15 19.94 -6.62
C MET A 164 21.20 18.58 -5.94
N VAL A 165 20.05 17.93 -5.86
CA VAL A 165 19.93 16.52 -5.45
C VAL A 165 20.65 15.70 -6.51
N ASN A 166 21.82 15.16 -6.18
CA ASN A 166 22.51 14.18 -7.02
C ASN A 166 21.60 12.96 -7.20
N PRO A 167 21.33 12.52 -8.44
CA PRO A 167 20.64 11.24 -8.65
C PRO A 167 21.50 10.12 -8.06
N VAL A 168 20.87 9.25 -7.27
CA VAL A 168 21.49 7.99 -6.84
C VAL A 168 21.87 7.24 -8.11
N ALA A 169 23.18 7.12 -8.35
CA ALA A 169 23.73 6.54 -9.56
C ALA A 169 23.30 5.08 -9.69
N ALA A 170 23.03 4.65 -10.93
CA ALA A 170 22.79 3.26 -11.29
C ALA A 170 23.90 2.27 -10.82
N ASP A 171 25.04 2.77 -10.32
CA ASP A 171 26.10 2.00 -9.70
C ASP A 171 25.69 1.28 -8.40
N ASP A 172 24.67 1.76 -7.66
CA ASP A 172 24.25 1.11 -6.41
C ASP A 172 23.55 -0.25 -6.63
N LEU A 173 22.92 -0.46 -7.78
CA LEU A 173 22.29 -1.75 -8.12
C LEU A 173 23.32 -2.87 -8.34
N ASN A 174 24.59 -2.53 -8.59
CA ASN A 174 25.68 -3.50 -8.73
C ASN A 174 26.34 -3.86 -7.39
N LYS A 175 26.01 -3.19 -6.27
CA LYS A 175 26.69 -3.43 -4.99
C LYS A 175 26.21 -4.67 -4.26
N THR A 176 25.01 -5.16 -4.57
CA THR A 176 24.46 -6.37 -3.93
C THR A 176 23.81 -7.30 -4.95
N ARG A 177 23.79 -8.60 -4.65
CA ARG A 177 23.08 -9.63 -5.43
C ARG A 177 22.09 -10.37 -4.55
N LYS A 178 20.91 -10.68 -5.10
CA LYS A 178 19.92 -11.51 -4.41
C LYS A 178 20.32 -12.98 -4.50
N ILE A 179 20.64 -13.57 -3.36
CA ILE A 179 20.95 -15.00 -3.23
C ILE A 179 19.77 -15.71 -2.58
N ARG A 180 19.34 -16.83 -3.17
CA ARG A 180 18.30 -17.70 -2.61
C ARG A 180 18.86 -18.44 -1.39
N VAL A 181 18.13 -18.40 -0.29
CA VAL A 181 18.47 -19.14 0.94
C VAL A 181 17.84 -20.53 0.89
N HIS A 182 18.64 -21.52 0.49
CA HIS A 182 18.28 -22.93 0.55
C HIS A 182 18.60 -23.54 1.94
N PRO A 183 18.06 -24.72 2.31
CA PRO A 183 18.22 -25.32 3.63
C PRO A 183 19.68 -25.47 4.08
N ASP A 184 20.60 -25.85 3.18
CA ASP A 184 22.01 -26.01 3.53
C ASP A 184 22.70 -24.68 3.83
N LEU A 185 22.38 -23.60 3.10
CA LEU A 185 22.88 -22.26 3.42
C LEU A 185 22.29 -21.81 4.77
N PHE A 186 20.98 -21.99 4.97
CA PHE A 186 20.30 -21.61 6.22
C PHE A 186 20.85 -22.36 7.45
N ARG A 187 21.26 -23.62 7.30
CA ARG A 187 21.90 -24.41 8.37
C ARG A 187 23.17 -23.76 8.91
N LEU A 188 23.87 -22.96 8.11
CA LEU A 188 25.07 -22.22 8.49
C LEU A 188 24.77 -20.89 9.19
N MET A 189 23.52 -20.41 9.13
CA MET A 189 23.11 -19.09 9.59
C MET A 189 22.42 -19.13 10.97
N SER A 190 22.71 -18.15 11.82
CA SER A 190 21.94 -17.87 13.03
C SER A 190 20.55 -17.40 12.63
N ALA A 191 19.54 -18.20 12.94
CA ALA A 191 18.18 -17.89 12.52
C ALA A 191 17.64 -16.62 13.20
N ALA A 192 18.04 -16.35 14.44
CA ALA A 192 17.78 -15.07 15.11
C ALA A 192 18.36 -13.87 14.35
N ALA A 193 19.58 -14.01 13.80
CA ALA A 193 20.19 -12.95 13.01
C ALA A 193 19.45 -12.74 11.67
N VAL A 194 18.95 -13.82 11.05
CA VAL A 194 18.08 -13.73 9.86
C VAL A 194 16.79 -13.00 10.22
N THR A 195 16.12 -13.37 11.30
CA THR A 195 14.92 -12.68 11.81
C THR A 195 15.17 -11.19 12.04
N THR A 196 16.30 -10.82 12.66
CA THR A 196 16.66 -9.41 12.87
C THR A 196 16.81 -8.65 11.55
N ARG A 197 17.41 -9.25 10.51
CA ARG A 197 17.51 -8.60 9.19
C ARG A 197 16.16 -8.47 8.47
N MET A 198 15.20 -9.32 8.82
CA MET A 198 13.84 -9.28 8.28
C MET A 198 12.93 -8.35 9.07
N GLN A 199 13.43 -7.67 10.11
CA GLN A 199 12.64 -6.70 10.86
C GLN A 199 12.13 -5.58 9.98
N ARG A 200 10.92 -5.11 10.31
CA ARG A 200 10.28 -3.97 9.67
C ARG A 200 9.73 -3.05 10.74
N THR A 201 9.77 -1.75 10.47
CA THR A 201 9.18 -0.75 11.35
C THR A 201 7.66 -0.76 11.19
N HIS A 202 6.96 -0.95 12.31
CA HIS A 202 5.52 -0.75 12.43
C HIS A 202 5.26 0.47 13.31
N VAL A 203 4.36 1.35 12.89
CA VAL A 203 3.95 2.49 13.70
C VAL A 203 2.72 2.07 14.49
N ARG A 204 2.90 1.86 15.81
CA ARG A 204 1.76 1.61 16.69
C ARG A 204 1.12 2.93 17.07
N VAL A 205 -0.12 3.09 16.64
CA VAL A 205 -0.88 4.33 16.78
C VAL A 205 -2.02 4.12 17.77
N SER A 206 -2.22 5.11 18.63
CA SER A 206 -3.33 5.14 19.57
C SER A 206 -3.96 6.54 19.64
N ILE A 207 -5.27 6.61 19.78
CA ILE A 207 -6.01 7.88 19.87
C ILE A 207 -6.33 8.17 21.33
N ASP A 208 -5.98 9.38 21.76
CA ASP A 208 -6.37 9.93 23.05
C ASP A 208 -7.85 10.34 23.02
N SER A 209 -8.73 9.38 23.31
CA SER A 209 -10.18 9.58 23.35
C SER A 209 -10.61 10.63 24.38
N ALA A 210 -9.83 10.90 25.43
CA ALA A 210 -10.18 11.91 26.42
C ALA A 210 -10.22 13.31 25.80
N ARG A 211 -9.29 13.61 24.88
CA ARG A 211 -9.28 14.86 24.10
C ARG A 211 -10.41 14.97 23.06
N LEU A 212 -11.18 13.91 22.86
CA LEU A 212 -12.35 13.88 21.98
C LEU A 212 -13.69 13.99 22.74
N LEU A 213 -13.68 13.94 24.08
CA LEU A 213 -14.91 14.04 24.88
C LEU A 213 -15.69 15.33 24.57
N ASP A 214 -14.99 16.45 24.53
CA ASP A 214 -15.56 17.78 24.29
C ASP A 214 -15.75 18.08 22.79
N LYS A 215 -15.49 17.10 21.91
CA LYS A 215 -15.58 17.23 20.45
C LYS A 215 -16.59 16.23 19.88
N PRO A 216 -17.90 16.39 20.16
CA PRO A 216 -18.93 15.47 19.69
C PRO A 216 -18.92 15.30 18.17
N ASP A 217 -18.67 16.38 17.41
CA ASP A 217 -18.61 16.34 15.95
C ASP A 217 -17.46 15.48 15.44
N ALA A 218 -16.28 15.58 16.04
CA ALA A 218 -15.12 14.76 15.66
C ALA A 218 -15.35 13.26 15.96
N ARG A 219 -16.05 12.94 17.06
CA ARG A 219 -16.46 11.56 17.37
C ARG A 219 -17.50 11.05 16.38
N GLY A 220 -18.48 11.89 16.04
CA GLY A 220 -19.50 11.59 15.05
C GLY A 220 -18.89 11.31 13.68
N GLU A 221 -17.97 12.16 13.22
CA GLU A 221 -17.27 12.00 11.95
C GLU A 221 -16.38 10.74 11.95
N LEU A 222 -15.63 10.47 13.02
CA LEU A 222 -14.85 9.23 13.14
C LEU A 222 -15.74 7.99 12.98
N LEU A 223 -16.84 7.90 13.74
CA LEU A 223 -17.76 6.77 13.66
C LEU A 223 -18.42 6.66 12.29
N ALA A 224 -18.79 7.79 11.68
CA ALA A 224 -19.37 7.83 10.33
C ALA A 224 -18.38 7.33 9.27
N GLN A 225 -17.09 7.68 9.37
CA GLN A 225 -16.06 7.21 8.45
C GLN A 225 -15.68 5.74 8.67
N LEU A 226 -15.77 5.21 9.89
CA LEU A 226 -15.53 3.79 10.17
C LEU A 226 -16.70 2.88 9.72
N ALA A 227 -17.93 3.40 9.72
CA ALA A 227 -19.14 2.63 9.50
C ALA A 227 -19.16 1.77 8.21
N PRO A 228 -18.60 2.21 7.06
CA PRO A 228 -18.57 1.39 5.83
C PRO A 228 -17.63 0.18 5.87
N PHE A 229 -16.78 0.06 6.89
CA PHE A 229 -15.70 -0.92 6.97
C PHE A 229 -15.86 -1.91 8.14
N MET A 230 -16.66 -1.54 9.14
CA MET A 230 -16.83 -2.30 10.37
C MET A 230 -18.24 -2.85 10.52
N GLU A 231 -18.34 -4.00 11.17
CA GLU A 231 -19.64 -4.51 11.58
C GLU A 231 -20.25 -3.64 12.69
N ALA A 232 -21.58 -3.63 12.81
CA ALA A 232 -22.29 -2.80 13.79
C ALA A 232 -21.80 -3.04 15.24
N ASP A 233 -21.44 -4.28 15.57
CA ASP A 233 -20.92 -4.66 16.89
C ASP A 233 -19.54 -4.07 17.18
N GLU A 234 -18.69 -3.98 16.16
CA GLU A 234 -17.37 -3.38 16.27
C GLU A 234 -17.49 -1.86 16.46
N LEU A 235 -18.36 -1.21 15.67
CA LEU A 235 -18.66 0.22 15.83
C LEU A 235 -19.23 0.54 17.20
N ARG A 236 -20.13 -0.30 17.73
CA ARG A 236 -20.67 -0.15 19.08
C ARG A 236 -19.58 -0.23 20.15
N LYS A 237 -18.59 -1.11 19.99
CA LYS A 237 -17.43 -1.19 20.89
C LYS A 237 -16.58 0.08 20.81
N VAL A 238 -16.27 0.56 19.62
CA VAL A 238 -15.51 1.82 19.42
C VAL A 238 -16.26 3.00 20.04
N ALA A 239 -17.56 3.14 19.76
CA ALA A 239 -18.41 4.17 20.35
C ALA A 239 -18.47 4.08 21.88
N GLY A 240 -18.55 2.87 22.43
CA GLY A 240 -18.48 2.61 23.87
C GLY A 240 -17.19 3.12 24.49
N LYS A 241 -16.04 2.80 23.88
CA LYS A 241 -14.72 3.28 24.30
C LYS A 241 -14.60 4.80 24.23
N LEU A 242 -15.06 5.42 23.14
CA LEU A 242 -15.09 6.88 22.99
C LEU A 242 -15.95 7.57 24.05
N ARG A 243 -17.07 6.95 24.45
CA ARG A 243 -17.98 7.51 25.46
C ARG A 243 -17.35 7.57 26.85
N ILE A 244 -16.53 6.58 27.20
CA ILE A 244 -15.84 6.50 28.49
C ILE A 244 -14.39 7.01 28.44
N ALA A 245 -14.01 7.72 27.37
CA ALA A 245 -12.64 8.21 27.13
C ALA A 245 -11.55 7.13 27.17
N GLN A 246 -11.88 5.88 26.85
CA GLN A 246 -10.88 4.84 26.73
C GLN A 246 -10.06 5.03 25.46
N GLN A 247 -8.74 4.96 25.57
CA GLN A 247 -7.80 5.01 24.44
C GLN A 247 -8.16 3.96 23.38
N LEU A 248 -8.15 4.37 22.11
CA LEU A 248 -8.36 3.48 20.97
C LEU A 248 -7.00 3.11 20.36
N ASP A 249 -6.74 1.82 20.17
CA ASP A 249 -5.55 1.34 19.47
C ASP A 249 -5.91 1.09 17.99
N VAL A 250 -5.11 1.60 17.05
CA VAL A 250 -5.46 1.48 15.62
C VAL A 250 -5.51 0.02 15.20
N ASP A 251 -4.52 -0.78 15.60
CA ASP A 251 -4.43 -2.18 15.22
C ASP A 251 -5.66 -2.95 15.74
N ALA A 252 -6.02 -2.74 17.02
CA ALA A 252 -7.04 -3.53 17.69
C ALA A 252 -8.48 -3.01 17.48
N ASP A 253 -8.67 -1.70 17.38
CA ASP A 253 -9.99 -1.07 17.41
C ASP A 253 -10.41 -0.47 16.08
N LEU A 254 -9.45 0.04 15.28
CA LEU A 254 -9.78 0.84 14.09
C LEU A 254 -9.60 0.11 12.77
N LEU A 255 -8.76 -0.92 12.72
CA LEU A 255 -8.65 -1.77 11.54
C LEU A 255 -9.87 -2.70 11.44
N PRO A 256 -10.45 -2.92 10.24
CA PRO A 256 -11.51 -3.90 10.06
C PRO A 256 -11.00 -5.33 10.24
N ALA A 257 -11.89 -6.30 10.47
CA ALA A 257 -11.54 -7.64 10.97
C ALA A 257 -10.51 -8.41 10.11
N GLY A 258 -10.42 -8.16 8.80
CA GLY A 258 -9.39 -8.74 7.92
C GLY A 258 -8.02 -8.13 8.18
N PRO A 259 -7.82 -6.84 7.86
CA PRO A 259 -6.61 -6.08 8.19
C PRO A 259 -6.14 -6.22 9.64
N ARG A 260 -7.06 -6.22 10.62
CA ARG A 260 -6.74 -6.44 12.04
C ARG A 260 -6.06 -7.78 12.31
N ARG A 261 -6.43 -8.84 11.58
CA ARG A 261 -5.80 -10.16 11.71
C ARG A 261 -4.46 -10.24 10.97
N ALA A 262 -4.29 -9.44 9.93
CA ALA A 262 -3.11 -9.45 9.08
C ALA A 262 -2.00 -8.50 9.56
N VAL A 263 -2.34 -7.40 10.26
CA VAL A 263 -1.37 -6.40 10.72
C VAL A 263 -0.25 -7.06 11.55
N LYS A 264 1.00 -6.71 11.23
CA LYS A 264 2.25 -7.28 11.77
C LYS A 264 2.51 -8.75 11.42
N SER A 265 1.63 -9.40 10.64
CA SER A 265 1.84 -10.78 10.20
C SER A 265 2.74 -10.84 8.95
N PHE A 266 3.58 -11.86 8.93
CA PHE A 266 4.39 -12.24 7.77
C PHE A 266 3.75 -13.45 7.11
N GLU A 267 3.32 -13.29 5.87
CA GLU A 267 2.82 -14.41 5.08
C GLU A 267 4.00 -15.24 4.55
N ILE A 268 3.75 -16.53 4.30
CA ILE A 268 4.78 -17.45 3.76
C ILE A 268 4.58 -17.69 2.27
N PHE A 269 3.32 -17.66 1.83
CA PHE A 269 2.95 -17.81 0.43
C PHE A 269 3.16 -16.52 -0.33
N ARG A 270 3.40 -16.61 -1.64
CA ARG A 270 3.29 -15.47 -2.57
C ARG A 270 1.90 -14.85 -2.36
N GLY A 271 1.88 -13.79 -1.58
CA GLY A 271 0.66 -13.32 -0.95
C GLY A 271 -0.11 -12.34 -1.83
N PRO A 272 -1.24 -11.84 -1.30
CA PRO A 272 -1.92 -10.70 -1.88
C PRO A 272 -0.94 -9.54 -1.97
N ASN A 273 -0.85 -8.90 -3.12
CA ASN A 273 -0.05 -7.68 -3.28
C ASN A 273 -0.62 -6.54 -2.42
N CYS A 274 0.09 -5.41 -2.36
CA CYS A 274 -0.38 -4.18 -1.73
C CYS A 274 -1.80 -3.75 -2.19
N PHE A 275 -2.18 -4.08 -3.42
CA PHE A 275 -3.53 -3.83 -3.94
C PHE A 275 -4.60 -4.70 -3.32
N MET A 276 -4.39 -6.01 -3.28
CA MET A 276 -5.33 -6.90 -2.61
C MET A 276 -5.47 -6.57 -1.12
N THR A 277 -4.39 -6.09 -0.51
CA THR A 277 -4.42 -5.57 0.86
C THR A 277 -5.37 -4.40 0.97
N ALA A 278 -5.22 -3.40 0.09
CA ALA A 278 -6.11 -2.25 0.05
C ALA A 278 -7.56 -2.66 -0.29
N LEU A 279 -7.77 -3.55 -1.26
CA LEU A 279 -9.10 -4.04 -1.63
C LEU A 279 -9.75 -4.88 -0.52
N ALA A 280 -9.00 -5.72 0.18
CA ALA A 280 -9.47 -6.50 1.32
C ALA A 280 -9.89 -5.60 2.49
N PHE A 281 -9.26 -4.44 2.64
CA PHE A 281 -9.68 -3.43 3.59
C PHE A 281 -11.09 -2.92 3.26
N GLN A 282 -11.35 -2.63 1.98
CA GLN A 282 -12.62 -2.08 1.49
C GLN A 282 -13.76 -3.10 1.47
N TYR A 283 -13.43 -4.32 1.05
CA TYR A 283 -14.36 -5.40 0.79
C TYR A 283 -13.72 -6.76 1.13
N PRO A 284 -13.76 -7.20 2.40
CA PRO A 284 -13.18 -8.47 2.83
C PRO A 284 -13.69 -9.69 2.05
N LYS A 285 -14.93 -9.64 1.56
CA LYS A 285 -15.55 -10.71 0.75
C LYS A 285 -15.09 -10.69 -0.72
N MET A 286 -14.69 -9.53 -1.24
CA MET A 286 -14.37 -9.36 -2.66
C MET A 286 -13.07 -10.06 -3.05
N VAL A 287 -12.07 -10.09 -2.16
CA VAL A 287 -10.82 -10.83 -2.38
C VAL A 287 -11.00 -12.35 -2.47
N ARG A 288 -12.16 -12.88 -2.02
CA ARG A 288 -12.54 -14.29 -2.16
C ARG A 288 -13.55 -14.52 -3.28
N SER A 289 -13.99 -13.45 -3.93
CA SER A 289 -14.99 -13.53 -4.99
C SER A 289 -14.35 -14.03 -6.27
N GLN A 290 -15.04 -14.94 -6.97
CA GLN A 290 -14.66 -15.37 -8.32
C GLN A 290 -14.74 -14.23 -9.34
N LEU A 291 -15.37 -13.10 -8.98
CA LEU A 291 -15.53 -11.93 -9.85
C LEU A 291 -14.25 -11.09 -10.00
N VAL A 292 -13.29 -11.25 -9.09
CA VAL A 292 -12.06 -10.43 -9.03
C VAL A 292 -10.81 -11.28 -9.19
N ASN A 293 -10.96 -12.60 -9.13
CA ASN A 293 -9.88 -13.55 -9.12
C ASN A 293 -10.21 -14.62 -10.15
N ILE A 294 -9.77 -14.41 -11.37
CA ILE A 294 -9.97 -15.34 -12.48
C ILE A 294 -9.08 -16.57 -12.21
N LYS A 295 -9.66 -17.56 -11.53
CA LYS A 295 -9.00 -18.82 -11.13
C LYS A 295 -8.54 -19.71 -12.29
N THR A 296 -8.63 -19.25 -13.54
CA THR A 296 -8.43 -20.09 -14.73
C THR A 296 -7.02 -20.01 -15.33
N GLU A 297 -6.15 -19.12 -14.86
CA GLU A 297 -4.75 -19.07 -15.29
C GLU A 297 -3.92 -20.12 -14.54
N ARG A 298 -3.35 -21.09 -15.27
CA ARG A 298 -2.61 -22.24 -14.70
C ARG A 298 -1.41 -21.85 -13.83
N ASP A 299 -0.77 -20.72 -14.13
CA ASP A 299 0.43 -20.24 -13.44
C ASP A 299 0.12 -19.09 -12.46
N HIS A 300 -1.15 -18.69 -12.34
CA HIS A 300 -1.56 -17.58 -11.50
C HIS A 300 -1.91 -18.08 -10.09
N HIS A 301 -1.33 -17.46 -9.08
CA HIS A 301 -1.64 -17.83 -7.70
C HIS A 301 -3.07 -17.37 -7.37
N GLU A 302 -3.85 -18.23 -6.72
CA GLU A 302 -5.23 -17.97 -6.27
C GLU A 302 -5.39 -16.78 -5.31
N VAL A 303 -4.32 -16.05 -5.00
CA VAL A 303 -4.35 -14.82 -4.19
C VAL A 303 -3.55 -13.70 -4.86
N MET A 304 -3.49 -13.66 -6.18
CA MET A 304 -2.96 -12.52 -6.92
C MET A 304 -4.08 -11.89 -7.74
N ILE A 305 -4.18 -10.56 -7.70
CA ILE A 305 -5.02 -9.79 -8.61
C ILE A 305 -4.07 -9.22 -9.66
N ASN A 306 -4.34 -9.48 -10.93
CA ASN A 306 -3.56 -8.89 -12.02
C ASN A 306 -3.93 -7.39 -12.17
N ASN A 307 -3.08 -6.61 -12.84
CA ASN A 307 -3.30 -5.17 -12.92
C ASN A 307 -4.61 -4.79 -13.65
N ASP A 308 -5.09 -5.64 -14.56
CA ASP A 308 -6.35 -5.44 -15.29
C ASP A 308 -7.56 -5.62 -14.37
N GLU A 309 -7.60 -6.72 -13.60
CA GLU A 309 -8.62 -7.01 -12.59
C GLU A 309 -8.68 -5.89 -11.55
N LEU A 310 -7.52 -5.41 -11.11
CA LEU A 310 -7.43 -4.26 -10.22
C LEU A 310 -8.09 -3.02 -10.84
N TRP A 311 -7.69 -2.66 -12.06
CA TRP A 311 -8.21 -1.47 -12.72
C TRP A 311 -9.74 -1.55 -12.91
N ARG A 312 -10.26 -2.73 -13.26
CA ARG A 312 -11.70 -3.01 -13.35
C ARG A 312 -12.41 -2.85 -12.01
N VAL A 313 -11.83 -3.36 -10.91
CA VAL A 313 -12.40 -3.19 -9.58
C VAL A 313 -12.43 -1.71 -9.18
N LEU A 314 -11.37 -0.95 -9.46
CA LEU A 314 -11.31 0.49 -9.22
C LEU A 314 -12.42 1.23 -9.97
N GLN A 315 -12.62 0.93 -11.26
CA GLN A 315 -13.65 1.60 -12.08
C GLN A 315 -15.09 1.21 -11.71
N SER A 316 -15.33 -0.04 -11.31
CA SER A 316 -16.68 -0.55 -11.03
C SER A 316 -17.18 -0.28 -9.62
N SER A 317 -16.27 -0.20 -8.64
CA SER A 317 -16.60 -0.21 -7.21
C SER A 317 -16.15 1.03 -6.44
N PHE A 318 -15.41 1.93 -7.11
CA PHE A 318 -14.88 3.16 -6.52
C PHE A 318 -15.12 4.34 -7.46
N TYR A 319 -15.01 5.54 -6.90
CA TYR A 319 -14.92 6.76 -7.69
C TYR A 319 -13.61 7.49 -7.37
N GLU A 320 -13.05 8.12 -8.39
CA GLU A 320 -11.83 8.90 -8.22
C GLU A 320 -12.11 10.19 -7.41
N VAL A 321 -11.18 10.54 -6.53
CA VAL A 321 -11.22 11.72 -5.66
C VAL A 321 -10.00 12.59 -5.99
N ASP A 322 -10.23 13.88 -6.22
CA ASP A 322 -9.16 14.87 -6.28
C ASP A 322 -8.86 15.33 -4.84
N PRO A 323 -7.70 14.96 -4.25
CA PRO A 323 -7.38 15.29 -2.87
C PRO A 323 -7.22 16.80 -2.63
N ALA A 324 -6.95 17.59 -3.67
CA ALA A 324 -6.89 19.04 -3.56
C ALA A 324 -8.28 19.68 -3.36
N ARG A 325 -9.33 19.03 -3.87
CA ARG A 325 -10.73 19.50 -3.78
C ARG A 325 -11.53 18.78 -2.71
N SER A 326 -11.20 17.53 -2.40
CA SER A 326 -11.90 16.71 -1.41
C SER A 326 -10.88 16.04 -0.49
N PRO A 327 -10.88 16.36 0.81
CA PRO A 327 -9.90 15.81 1.73
C PRO A 327 -10.06 14.28 1.86
N LEU A 328 -8.95 13.61 2.16
CA LEU A 328 -8.83 12.18 2.39
C LEU A 328 -9.69 11.72 3.57
N LYS A 329 -10.42 10.63 3.40
CA LYS A 329 -11.27 9.99 4.41
C LYS A 329 -10.76 8.60 4.73
N PHE A 330 -11.04 8.13 5.94
CA PHE A 330 -10.70 6.79 6.38
C PHE A 330 -11.17 5.76 5.35
N GLY A 331 -10.28 4.87 4.95
CA GLY A 331 -10.53 3.89 3.92
C GLY A 331 -10.35 4.40 2.49
N ASP A 332 -9.93 5.64 2.23
CA ASP A 332 -9.56 6.01 0.86
C ASP A 332 -8.37 5.17 0.40
N MET A 333 -8.48 4.61 -0.80
CA MET A 333 -7.41 3.84 -1.41
C MET A 333 -6.54 4.76 -2.25
N ILE A 334 -5.26 4.82 -1.92
CA ILE A 334 -4.27 5.67 -2.58
C ILE A 334 -3.42 4.77 -3.46
N VAL A 335 -3.44 5.04 -4.77
CA VAL A 335 -2.73 4.25 -5.78
C VAL A 335 -1.59 5.07 -6.36
N PHE A 336 -0.38 4.51 -6.30
CA PHE A 336 0.86 5.09 -6.82
C PHE A 336 1.17 4.54 -8.21
N PHE A 337 1.56 5.45 -9.10
CA PHE A 337 1.86 5.20 -10.50
C PHE A 337 3.27 5.67 -10.85
N GLN A 338 3.97 4.88 -11.66
CA GLN A 338 5.18 5.30 -12.38
C GLN A 338 4.76 5.91 -13.72
N LEU A 339 4.65 7.24 -13.77
CA LEU A 339 4.36 7.96 -14.99
C LEU A 339 5.59 7.96 -15.91
N PRO A 340 5.40 7.76 -17.23
CA PRO A 340 6.49 7.88 -18.19
C PRO A 340 7.16 9.26 -18.15
N ALA A 341 8.48 9.32 -18.28
CA ALA A 341 9.21 10.59 -18.31
C ALA A 341 8.81 11.50 -19.49
N ASN A 342 8.39 10.91 -20.61
CA ASN A 342 7.99 11.63 -21.82
C ASN A 342 6.54 12.15 -21.77
N LEU A 343 5.83 11.96 -20.66
CA LEU A 343 4.46 12.42 -20.50
C LEU A 343 4.43 13.95 -20.41
N LYS A 344 3.85 14.60 -21.43
CA LYS A 344 3.79 16.08 -21.52
C LYS A 344 2.97 16.71 -20.40
N SER A 345 1.89 16.06 -19.99
CA SER A 345 1.05 16.48 -18.87
C SER A 345 0.49 15.28 -18.10
N PRO A 346 0.54 15.27 -16.76
CA PRO A 346 -0.15 14.30 -15.92
C PRO A 346 -1.69 14.34 -16.04
N THR A 347 -2.27 15.37 -16.67
CA THR A 347 -3.73 15.50 -16.87
C THR A 347 -4.22 14.84 -18.15
N ASP A 348 -3.36 14.65 -19.14
CA ASP A 348 -3.76 14.29 -20.52
C ASP A 348 -3.41 12.85 -20.87
N ALA A 349 -3.03 12.06 -19.87
CA ALA A 349 -2.58 10.70 -20.06
C ALA A 349 -3.72 9.71 -19.94
N ASP A 350 -3.93 8.89 -20.98
CA ASP A 350 -4.69 7.66 -20.84
C ASP A 350 -4.01 6.79 -19.77
N ILE A 351 -4.76 6.44 -18.74
CA ILE A 351 -4.21 5.69 -17.61
C ILE A 351 -3.88 4.28 -18.09
N SER A 352 -2.60 3.94 -18.08
CA SER A 352 -2.18 2.55 -18.27
C SER A 352 -2.09 1.85 -16.91
N TYR A 353 -2.79 0.73 -16.77
CA TYR A 353 -2.65 -0.16 -15.60
C TYR A 353 -1.21 -0.65 -15.40
N ARG A 354 -0.37 -0.64 -16.44
CA ARG A 354 1.05 -1.01 -16.36
C ARG A 354 1.87 -0.03 -15.54
N TRP A 355 1.38 1.19 -15.36
CA TRP A 355 2.04 2.20 -14.55
C TRP A 355 1.77 2.02 -13.06
N VAL A 356 0.77 1.22 -12.69
CA VAL A 356 0.38 0.97 -11.31
C VAL A 356 1.51 0.23 -10.58
N LYS A 357 2.00 0.79 -9.48
CA LYS A 357 3.12 0.22 -8.69
C LYS A 357 2.71 -0.18 -7.28
N HIS A 358 1.90 0.63 -6.61
CA HIS A 358 1.50 0.35 -5.23
C HIS A 358 0.11 0.86 -4.88
N ALA A 359 -0.51 0.27 -3.87
CA ALA A 359 -1.67 0.84 -3.20
C ALA A 359 -1.55 0.74 -1.68
N THR A 360 -2.04 1.78 -1.03
CA THR A 360 -2.19 1.86 0.42
C THR A 360 -3.59 2.33 0.78
N THR A 361 -4.02 2.10 2.01
CA THR A 361 -5.29 2.60 2.53
C THR A 361 -5.05 3.70 3.54
N TYR A 362 -5.59 4.88 3.27
CA TYR A 362 -5.55 6.00 4.21
C TYR A 362 -6.40 5.70 5.45
N LEU A 363 -5.90 6.06 6.63
CA LEU A 363 -6.61 5.92 7.90
C LEU A 363 -7.10 7.29 8.39
N PHE A 364 -6.23 8.11 8.96
CA PHE A 364 -6.53 9.45 9.46
C PHE A 364 -5.22 10.20 9.70
N ASN A 365 -5.26 11.52 9.91
CA ASN A 365 -4.06 12.36 9.97
C ASN A 365 -3.14 12.11 8.76
N ASP A 366 -1.97 11.51 9.00
CA ASP A 366 -0.97 11.07 8.01
C ASP A 366 -0.73 9.55 8.12
N PHE A 367 -1.61 8.78 8.74
CA PHE A 367 -1.43 7.33 8.89
C PHE A 367 -2.07 6.56 7.73
N ALA A 368 -1.38 5.50 7.32
CA ALA A 368 -1.83 4.61 6.26
C ALA A 368 -1.59 3.15 6.64
N TYR A 369 -2.44 2.26 6.12
CA TYR A 369 -2.31 0.81 6.21
C TYR A 369 -1.92 0.26 4.84
N SER A 370 -0.77 -0.40 4.77
CA SER A 370 -0.23 -0.95 3.53
C SER A 370 0.37 -2.34 3.78
N LYS A 371 0.66 -3.02 2.68
CA LYS A 371 1.65 -4.08 2.65
C LYS A 371 2.81 -3.54 1.84
N GLY A 372 4.00 -3.44 2.45
CA GLY A 372 5.13 -2.73 1.84
C GLY A 372 5.50 -3.24 0.45
N SER A 373 5.25 -4.52 0.17
CA SER A 373 5.40 -5.06 -1.18
C SER A 373 4.66 -6.36 -1.47
N LYS A 374 4.84 -6.88 -2.68
CA LYS A 374 4.39 -8.22 -3.09
C LYS A 374 5.12 -9.34 -2.33
N SER A 375 6.33 -9.08 -1.86
CA SER A 375 7.13 -10.09 -1.18
C SER A 375 6.51 -10.49 0.16
N PRO A 376 6.50 -11.79 0.51
CA PRO A 376 6.11 -12.28 1.83
C PRO A 376 7.06 -11.82 2.95
N ASN A 377 8.19 -11.20 2.59
CA ASN A 377 9.07 -10.49 3.52
C ASN A 377 8.50 -9.15 4.01
N SER A 378 7.42 -8.67 3.38
CA SER A 378 6.78 -7.41 3.70
C SER A 378 5.49 -7.70 4.48
N PRO A 379 5.49 -7.49 5.81
CA PRO A 379 4.29 -7.65 6.59
C PRO A 379 3.29 -6.53 6.27
N TYR A 380 2.06 -6.73 6.74
CA TYR A 380 1.06 -5.69 6.76
C TYR A 380 1.37 -4.71 7.88
N LEU A 381 1.46 -3.43 7.58
CA LEU A 381 1.94 -2.43 8.52
C LEU A 381 1.02 -1.22 8.56
N VAL A 382 1.02 -0.56 9.73
CA VAL A 382 0.60 0.83 9.83
C VAL A 382 1.86 1.68 9.76
N GLY A 383 1.86 2.63 8.83
CA GLY A 383 2.95 3.57 8.60
C GLY A 383 2.42 4.98 8.42
N THR A 384 3.26 5.89 7.94
CA THR A 384 2.82 7.22 7.52
C THR A 384 2.65 7.29 6.01
N LEU A 385 1.66 8.04 5.52
CA LEU A 385 1.49 8.27 4.09
C LEU A 385 2.69 9.03 3.52
N ARG A 386 3.32 9.92 4.32
CA ARG A 386 4.57 10.57 3.93
C ARG A 386 5.74 9.61 3.72
N SER A 387 5.92 8.62 4.59
CA SER A 387 6.97 7.59 4.41
C SER A 387 6.71 6.74 3.16
N GLU A 388 5.45 6.37 2.91
CA GLU A 388 5.04 5.66 1.70
C GLU A 388 5.34 6.50 0.45
N TRP A 389 4.95 7.77 0.45
CA TRP A 389 5.21 8.69 -0.66
C TRP A 389 6.69 8.76 -1.02
N ARG A 390 7.56 9.00 -0.02
CA ARG A 390 9.01 9.10 -0.23
C ARG A 390 9.61 7.79 -0.73
N ALA A 391 9.15 6.65 -0.22
CA ALA A 391 9.62 5.34 -0.67
C ALA A 391 9.31 5.14 -2.16
N TRP A 392 8.08 5.44 -2.59
CA TRP A 392 7.66 5.29 -3.98
C TRP A 392 8.24 6.35 -4.90
N GLU A 393 8.44 7.58 -4.42
CA GLU A 393 9.13 8.64 -5.17
C GLU A 393 10.57 8.21 -5.49
N LYS A 394 11.32 7.73 -4.50
CA LYS A 394 12.66 7.18 -4.70
C LYS A 394 12.66 6.01 -5.67
N HIS A 395 11.72 5.07 -5.50
CA HIS A 395 11.62 3.89 -6.36
C HIS A 395 11.33 4.27 -7.82
N VAL A 396 10.33 5.12 -8.05
CA VAL A 396 9.93 5.57 -9.39
C VAL A 396 11.02 6.40 -10.07
N ALA A 397 11.70 7.27 -9.32
CA ALA A 397 12.83 8.04 -9.82
C ALA A 397 13.98 7.14 -10.30
N SER A 398 14.28 6.04 -9.57
CA SER A 398 15.31 5.08 -9.98
C SER A 398 14.99 4.37 -11.30
N GLY A 399 13.70 4.22 -11.63
CA GLY A 399 13.22 3.68 -12.90
C GLY A 399 13.07 4.73 -14.02
N GLY A 400 13.58 5.95 -13.83
CA GLY A 400 13.48 7.03 -14.81
C GLY A 400 12.04 7.52 -15.05
N GLY A 401 11.13 7.36 -14.07
CA GLY A 401 9.75 7.84 -14.16
C GLY A 401 9.45 8.98 -13.19
N ASN A 402 8.23 9.51 -13.28
CA ASN A 402 7.69 10.48 -12.32
C ASN A 402 6.60 9.83 -11.46
N LEU A 403 6.55 10.14 -10.17
CA LEU A 403 5.50 9.61 -9.29
C LEU A 403 4.17 10.33 -9.58
N GLY A 404 3.14 9.56 -9.92
CA GLY A 404 1.76 10.03 -9.99
C GLY A 404 0.90 9.30 -8.96
N VAL A 405 -0.07 9.98 -8.36
CA VAL A 405 -0.98 9.36 -7.39
C VAL A 405 -2.44 9.65 -7.75
N LYS A 406 -3.28 8.62 -7.66
CA LYS A 406 -4.75 8.76 -7.70
C LYS A 406 -5.36 8.23 -6.42
N VAL A 407 -6.46 8.85 -6.01
CA VAL A 407 -7.21 8.47 -4.80
C VAL A 407 -8.56 7.94 -5.22
N PHE A 408 -8.94 6.78 -4.69
CA PHE A 408 -10.18 6.10 -4.97
C PHE A 408 -10.98 5.94 -3.69
N ARG A 409 -12.25 6.33 -3.73
CA ARG A 409 -13.16 6.27 -2.59
C ARG A 409 -14.31 5.33 -2.87
N LYS A 410 -14.64 4.52 -1.87
CA LYS A 410 -15.80 3.63 -1.88
C LYS A 410 -17.10 4.45 -1.75
N PRO A 411 -18.12 4.23 -2.59
CA PRO A 411 -19.41 4.88 -2.41
C PRO A 411 -20.10 4.39 -1.14
N LEU A 412 -20.62 5.31 -0.32
CA LEU A 412 -21.26 5.01 0.98
C LEU A 412 -22.55 4.18 0.83
N LYS A 413 -23.30 4.44 -0.24
CA LYS A 413 -24.41 3.59 -0.65
C LYS A 413 -23.84 2.65 -1.69
N SER A 414 -23.87 1.35 -1.43
CA SER A 414 -23.65 0.36 -2.48
C SER A 414 -24.62 0.72 -3.60
N ALA A 415 -24.11 1.29 -4.68
CA ALA A 415 -24.76 1.05 -5.96
C ALA A 415 -24.80 -0.47 -6.05
N THR A 416 -25.98 -1.03 -6.20
CA THR A 416 -26.15 -2.44 -6.54
C THR A 416 -25.56 -2.62 -7.94
N SER A 417 -24.23 -2.58 -8.08
CA SER A 417 -23.57 -3.01 -9.30
C SER A 417 -23.80 -4.51 -9.33
N ARG A 418 -24.72 -4.92 -10.21
CA ARG A 418 -24.81 -6.34 -10.55
C ARG A 418 -23.44 -6.71 -11.10
N PRO A 419 -22.84 -7.81 -10.62
CA PRO A 419 -21.61 -8.26 -11.21
C PRO A 419 -21.84 -8.50 -12.71
N PRO A 420 -20.92 -8.07 -13.58
CA PRO A 420 -20.99 -8.40 -15.00
C PRO A 420 -20.98 -9.93 -15.14
N LYS A 421 -21.85 -10.48 -16.00
CA LYS A 421 -22.14 -11.91 -16.04
C LYS A 421 -21.41 -12.64 -17.17
N ALA A 422 -21.09 -11.95 -18.26
CA ALA A 422 -20.33 -12.48 -19.39
C ALA A 422 -18.98 -11.77 -19.51
N LEU A 423 -17.96 -12.43 -20.06
CA LEU A 423 -16.61 -11.87 -20.29
C LEU A 423 -16.66 -10.57 -21.12
N ASP A 424 -17.66 -10.50 -22.00
CA ASP A 424 -17.97 -9.43 -22.93
C ASP A 424 -18.54 -8.19 -22.22
N ASP A 425 -19.19 -8.38 -21.06
CA ASP A 425 -19.62 -7.28 -20.18
C ASP A 425 -18.42 -6.56 -19.52
N TRP A 426 -17.19 -7.09 -19.66
CA TRP A 426 -15.95 -6.56 -19.07
C TRP A 426 -14.98 -5.94 -20.09
N LEU A 427 -15.33 -5.96 -21.39
CA LEU A 427 -14.50 -5.42 -22.47
C LEU A 427 -14.81 -3.95 -22.82
N TYR A 428 -15.78 -3.32 -22.15
CA TYR A 428 -16.22 -1.94 -22.39
C TYR A 428 -16.19 -1.08 -21.13
#